data_AF-W8YAC5-F1
#
_entry.id   AF-W8YAC5-F1
#
_cell.length_a   1.000
_cell.length_b   1.000
_cell.length_c   1.000
_cell.angle_alpha   90.00
_cell.angle_beta   90.00
_cell.angle_gamma   90.00
#
_symmetry.space_group_name_H-M   'P 1'
#
loop_
_entity.id
_entity.type
_entity.pdbx_description
1 polymer ?
#
loop_
_entity_poly.entity_id
_entity_poly.type
_entity_poly.pdbx_seq_one_letter_code
_entity_poly.pdbx_strand_id
1 'polypeptide(L)'
;MLKGRQKNSGRPRIFTDQELKELALEVKNRLGHVHLTYSLLEKETGIGRNTWKRRLEKTIAELNKPIYRTIGLSEDDEVYFPNIEQIFEIYKGNTHKIINALHGFETMFIKLYEELHILKKDEQKVIHIKQIAAEKDLQIKKLKVQVEHYKNLYDQLTISSSFPHLQEKTGLKDNLLDFNASIDKNSSLTNLKTLFKTSKDSIEPSEKSDLEEPINKLQEMFPDFFNEK
;
A
#
# COMPACT_ATOMS: atom_id res chain seq x y z
N MET A 1 56.57 -15.33 -70.12
CA MET A 1 55.41 -14.71 -69.44
C MET A 1 55.56 -14.89 -67.94
N LEU A 2 55.79 -13.81 -67.20
CA LEU A 2 56.11 -13.80 -65.77
C LEU A 2 54.83 -13.99 -64.94
N LYS A 3 54.77 -15.06 -64.14
CA LYS A 3 53.74 -15.29 -63.13
C LYS A 3 53.88 -14.25 -62.03
N GLY A 4 52.88 -13.37 -61.89
CA GLY A 4 52.78 -12.39 -60.81
C GLY A 4 52.69 -13.09 -59.46
N ARG A 5 53.70 -12.87 -58.60
CA ARG A 5 53.71 -13.28 -57.19
C ARG A 5 52.63 -12.51 -56.43
N GLN A 6 51.63 -13.21 -55.89
CA GLN A 6 50.72 -12.64 -54.91
C GLN A 6 51.53 -12.28 -53.64
N LYS A 7 51.61 -10.98 -53.34
CA LYS A 7 52.16 -10.47 -52.09
C LYS A 7 51.14 -10.72 -50.98
N ASN A 8 51.38 -11.74 -50.15
CA ASN A 8 50.73 -11.86 -48.85
C ASN A 8 51.26 -10.72 -47.95
N SER A 9 50.51 -9.62 -47.90
CA SER A 9 50.84 -8.43 -47.11
C SER A 9 50.01 -8.39 -45.83
N GLY A 10 50.65 -8.65 -44.69
CA GLY A 10 50.13 -8.27 -43.36
C GLY A 10 50.40 -9.28 -42.23
N ARG A 11 50.60 -8.74 -41.01
CA ARG A 11 50.69 -9.48 -39.74
C ARG A 11 49.48 -10.43 -39.59
N PRO A 12 49.66 -11.68 -39.10
CA PRO A 12 48.56 -12.63 -38.95
C PRO A 12 47.40 -12.07 -38.12
N ARG A 13 46.16 -12.36 -38.55
CA ARG A 13 44.93 -11.95 -37.84
C ARG A 13 44.84 -12.72 -36.52
N ILE A 14 44.91 -12.00 -35.40
CA ILE A 14 44.78 -12.57 -34.04
C ILE A 14 43.32 -12.90 -33.73
N PHE A 15 42.36 -12.14 -34.27
CA PHE A 15 40.93 -12.32 -34.05
C PHE A 15 40.18 -12.49 -35.37
N THR A 16 39.20 -13.41 -35.38
CA THR A 16 38.26 -13.56 -36.50
C THR A 16 37.24 -12.42 -36.53
N ASP A 17 36.61 -12.17 -37.68
CA ASP A 17 35.57 -11.12 -37.78
C ASP A 17 34.35 -11.45 -36.90
N GLN A 18 34.13 -12.73 -36.60
CA GLN A 18 33.02 -13.20 -35.79
C GLN A 18 33.28 -13.00 -34.29
N GLU A 19 34.48 -13.35 -33.80
CA GLU A 19 34.91 -13.05 -32.42
C GLU A 19 34.85 -11.54 -32.12
N LEU A 20 35.27 -10.71 -33.07
CA LEU A 20 35.20 -9.27 -32.89
C LEU A 20 33.74 -8.78 -32.79
N LYS A 21 32.79 -9.38 -33.53
CA LYS A 21 31.36 -9.04 -33.40
C LYS A 21 30.83 -9.38 -32.02
N GLU A 22 31.17 -10.56 -31.52
CA GLU A 22 30.75 -11.03 -30.21
C GLU A 22 31.27 -10.11 -29.10
N LEU A 23 32.55 -9.74 -29.15
CA LEU A 23 33.16 -8.79 -28.21
C LEU A 23 32.50 -7.40 -28.26
N ALA A 24 32.23 -6.86 -29.46
CA ALA A 24 31.58 -5.56 -29.60
C ALA A 24 30.17 -5.56 -29.01
N LEU A 25 29.44 -6.66 -29.18
CA LEU A 25 28.10 -6.85 -28.66
C LEU A 25 28.12 -7.04 -27.13
N GLU A 26 29.09 -7.77 -26.58
CA GLU A 26 29.29 -7.90 -25.14
C GLU A 26 29.57 -6.55 -24.47
N VAL A 27 30.45 -5.73 -25.07
CA VAL A 27 30.73 -4.37 -24.58
C VAL A 27 29.49 -3.48 -24.62
N LYS A 28 28.68 -3.56 -25.70
CA LYS A 28 27.41 -2.82 -25.80
C LYS A 28 26.44 -3.20 -24.69
N ASN A 29 26.28 -4.50 -24.43
CA ASN A 29 25.36 -5.00 -23.41
C ASN A 29 25.77 -4.58 -22.00
N ARG A 30 27.08 -4.59 -21.70
CA ARG A 30 27.60 -4.17 -20.39
C ARG A 30 27.44 -2.66 -20.16
N LEU A 31 27.60 -1.84 -21.20
CA LEU A 31 27.52 -0.37 -21.12
C LEU A 31 26.12 0.18 -21.44
N GLY A 32 25.18 -0.68 -21.83
CA GLY A 32 23.78 -0.33 -22.12
C GLY A 32 23.63 0.74 -23.22
N HIS A 33 23.05 1.87 -22.86
CA HIS A 33 22.66 2.94 -23.79
C HIS A 33 23.84 3.76 -24.35
N VAL A 34 25.07 3.54 -23.88
CA VAL A 34 26.24 4.28 -24.35
C VAL A 34 26.54 4.00 -25.82
N HIS A 35 26.78 5.05 -26.60
CA HIS A 35 27.16 4.94 -28.01
C HIS A 35 28.55 4.27 -28.15
N LEU A 36 28.62 3.17 -28.89
CA LEU A 36 29.87 2.45 -29.13
C LEU A 36 30.75 3.28 -30.07
N THR A 37 31.82 3.84 -29.52
CA THR A 37 32.90 4.43 -30.33
C THR A 37 34.06 3.46 -30.45
N TYR A 38 34.83 3.56 -31.53
CA TYR A 38 35.99 2.69 -31.74
C TYR A 38 37.06 2.83 -30.64
N SER A 39 37.18 4.02 -30.04
CA SER A 39 38.09 4.27 -28.91
C SER A 39 37.58 3.65 -27.60
N LEU A 40 36.26 3.62 -27.41
CA LEU A 40 35.65 2.91 -26.28
C LEU A 40 35.90 1.41 -26.39
N LEU A 41 35.69 0.83 -27.57
CA LEU A 41 35.98 -0.59 -27.82
C LEU A 41 37.46 -0.92 -27.58
N GLU A 42 38.38 -0.05 -28.01
CA GLU A 42 39.81 -0.22 -27.72
C GLU A 42 40.13 -0.19 -26.23
N LYS A 43 39.51 0.72 -25.48
CA LYS A 43 39.67 0.80 -24.02
C LYS A 43 39.16 -0.46 -23.31
N GLU A 44 38.03 -0.98 -23.75
CA GLU A 44 37.36 -2.12 -23.09
C GLU A 44 37.90 -3.49 -23.50
N THR A 45 38.40 -3.62 -24.73
CA THR A 45 38.85 -4.92 -25.29
C THR A 45 40.36 -5.01 -25.49
N GLY A 46 41.09 -3.89 -25.40
CA GLY A 46 42.50 -3.80 -25.75
C GLY A 46 42.80 -3.95 -27.26
N ILE A 47 41.76 -4.06 -28.10
CA ILE A 47 41.91 -4.24 -29.55
C ILE A 47 41.96 -2.87 -30.23
N GLY A 48 42.99 -2.64 -31.05
CA GLY A 48 43.26 -1.33 -31.63
C GLY A 48 42.08 -0.74 -32.43
N ARG A 49 41.84 0.57 -32.26
CA ARG A 49 40.75 1.33 -32.92
C ARG A 49 40.61 1.07 -34.42
N ASN A 50 41.75 0.98 -35.11
CA ASN A 50 41.80 0.79 -36.57
C ASN A 50 41.31 -0.60 -37.00
N THR A 51 41.43 -1.60 -36.14
CA THR A 51 40.90 -2.95 -36.39
C THR A 51 39.38 -2.92 -36.40
N TRP A 52 38.79 -2.26 -35.40
CA TRP A 52 37.34 -2.05 -35.31
C TRP A 52 36.80 -1.25 -36.49
N LYS A 53 37.43 -0.11 -36.80
CA LYS A 53 37.03 0.74 -37.92
C LYS A 53 37.13 0.00 -39.25
N ARG A 54 38.21 -0.71 -39.54
CA ARG A 54 38.38 -1.35 -40.86
C ARG A 54 37.53 -2.61 -41.05
N ARG A 55 37.28 -3.37 -39.99
CA ARG A 55 36.66 -4.71 -40.10
C ARG A 55 35.19 -4.72 -39.71
N LEU A 56 34.74 -3.78 -38.87
CA LEU A 56 33.42 -3.81 -38.23
C LEU A 56 32.68 -2.48 -38.24
N GLU A 57 33.06 -1.53 -39.11
CA GLU A 57 32.36 -0.25 -39.24
C GLU A 57 30.85 -0.39 -39.40
N LYS A 58 30.41 -1.27 -40.31
CA LYS A 58 28.98 -1.51 -40.57
C LYS A 58 28.25 -2.09 -39.35
N THR A 59 28.84 -3.09 -38.71
CA THR A 59 28.22 -3.74 -37.54
C THR A 59 28.18 -2.81 -36.33
N ILE A 60 29.21 -1.99 -36.11
CA ILE A 60 29.20 -0.99 -35.03
C ILE A 60 28.17 0.10 -35.33
N ALA A 61 28.02 0.52 -36.59
CA ALA A 61 26.96 1.44 -36.98
C ALA A 61 25.56 0.85 -36.76
N GLU A 62 25.36 -0.44 -37.03
CA GLU A 62 24.12 -1.17 -36.75
C GLU A 62 23.83 -1.27 -35.25
N LEU A 63 24.82 -1.65 -34.44
CA LEU A 63 24.70 -1.73 -32.97
C LEU A 63 24.41 -0.37 -32.31
N ASN A 64 24.77 0.72 -32.99
CA ASN A 64 24.50 2.08 -32.55
C ASN A 64 23.15 2.63 -33.01
N LYS A 65 22.43 1.93 -33.90
CA LYS A 65 21.10 2.38 -34.30
C LYS A 65 20.18 2.34 -33.08
N PRO A 66 19.42 3.42 -32.82
CA PRO A 66 18.44 3.41 -31.75
C PRO A 66 17.42 2.31 -32.05
N ILE A 67 17.25 1.41 -31.09
CA ILE A 67 16.27 0.34 -31.18
C ILE A 67 14.96 0.96 -30.75
N TYR A 68 14.12 1.28 -31.73
CA TYR A 68 12.80 1.86 -31.49
C TYR A 68 11.95 0.82 -30.73
N ARG A 69 11.81 1.01 -29.42
CA ARG A 69 10.72 0.38 -28.68
C ARG A 69 9.44 1.10 -29.08
N THR A 70 8.43 0.34 -29.48
CA THR A 70 7.07 0.87 -29.71
C THR A 70 6.35 1.21 -28.40
N ILE A 71 6.89 0.75 -27.27
CA ILE A 71 6.43 1.06 -25.93
C ILE A 71 7.28 2.24 -25.44
N GLY A 72 6.66 3.41 -25.35
CA GLY A 72 7.33 4.64 -24.94
C GLY A 72 7.93 4.48 -23.55
N LEU A 73 9.24 4.65 -23.46
CA LEU A 73 9.93 4.81 -22.19
C LEU A 73 9.52 6.16 -21.61
N SER A 74 8.67 6.16 -20.58
CA SER A 74 8.59 7.31 -19.68
C SER A 74 9.85 7.32 -18.80
N GLU A 75 10.30 8.49 -18.32
CA GLU A 75 11.44 8.58 -17.39
C GLU A 75 11.19 7.82 -16.06
N ASP A 76 9.94 7.44 -15.81
CA ASP A 76 9.49 6.64 -14.66
C ASP A 76 9.47 5.11 -14.92
N ASP A 77 9.80 4.64 -16.12
CA ASP A 77 9.80 3.20 -16.43
C ASP A 77 11.06 2.51 -15.86
N GLU A 78 11.01 2.16 -14.58
CA GLU A 78 12.04 1.34 -13.89
C GLU A 78 12.14 -0.09 -14.47
N VAL A 79 11.18 -0.49 -15.31
CA VAL A 79 11.02 -1.87 -15.77
C VAL A 79 11.66 -2.08 -17.14
N TYR A 80 12.92 -2.53 -17.14
CA TYR A 80 13.61 -2.95 -18.36
C TYR A 80 13.02 -4.25 -18.92
N PHE A 81 12.16 -4.15 -19.92
CA PHE A 81 11.77 -5.32 -20.72
C PHE A 81 12.89 -5.71 -21.69
N PRO A 82 13.35 -6.97 -21.70
CA PRO A 82 14.27 -7.45 -22.72
C PRO A 82 13.59 -7.43 -24.10
N ASN A 83 14.32 -7.08 -25.16
CA ASN A 83 13.78 -7.15 -26.52
C ASN A 83 13.90 -8.60 -27.03
N ILE A 84 12.78 -9.18 -27.44
CA ILE A 84 12.71 -10.55 -27.94
C ILE A 84 13.56 -10.72 -29.22
N GLU A 85 13.51 -9.78 -30.16
CA GLU A 85 14.31 -9.83 -31.39
C GLU A 85 15.81 -9.84 -31.08
N GLN A 86 16.25 -9.02 -30.11
CA GLN A 86 17.64 -9.05 -29.64
C GLN A 86 18.05 -10.40 -29.06
N ILE A 87 17.17 -11.07 -28.31
CA ILE A 87 17.46 -12.40 -27.75
C ILE A 87 17.74 -13.41 -28.87
N PHE A 88 16.91 -13.41 -29.92
CA PHE A 88 17.11 -14.29 -31.06
C PHE A 88 18.38 -13.93 -31.87
N GLU A 89 18.68 -12.63 -32.03
CA GLU A 89 19.91 -12.17 -32.69
C GLU A 89 21.19 -12.46 -31.91
N ILE A 90 21.14 -12.37 -30.57
CA ILE A 90 22.27 -12.61 -29.66
C ILE A 90 22.60 -14.10 -29.61
N TYR A 91 21.57 -14.95 -29.52
CA TYR A 91 21.78 -16.37 -29.29
C TYR A 91 21.84 -17.20 -30.58
N LYS A 92 21.53 -16.64 -31.77
CA LYS A 92 21.73 -17.22 -33.13
C LYS A 92 21.51 -18.74 -33.25
N GLY A 93 20.45 -19.26 -32.63
CA GLY A 93 20.10 -20.68 -32.68
C GLY A 93 20.60 -21.54 -31.51
N ASN A 94 21.21 -20.96 -30.48
CA ASN A 94 21.39 -21.63 -29.19
C ASN A 94 20.05 -21.69 -28.46
N THR A 95 19.28 -22.73 -28.77
CA THR A 95 17.91 -22.95 -28.26
C THR A 95 17.84 -22.91 -26.75
N HIS A 96 18.84 -23.47 -26.04
CA HIS A 96 18.84 -23.52 -24.58
C HIS A 96 18.95 -22.13 -23.95
N LYS A 97 19.79 -21.24 -24.52
CA LYS A 97 19.91 -19.87 -24.00
C LYS A 97 18.67 -19.03 -24.29
N ILE A 98 18.02 -19.26 -25.43
CA ILE A 98 16.75 -18.62 -25.79
C ILE A 98 15.63 -19.08 -24.84
N ILE A 99 15.52 -20.38 -24.56
CA ILE A 99 14.56 -20.93 -23.59
C ILE A 99 14.77 -20.30 -22.21
N ASN A 100 16.01 -20.20 -21.73
CA ASN A 100 16.29 -19.55 -20.45
C ASN A 100 15.89 -18.07 -20.43
N ALA A 101 16.14 -17.34 -21.52
CA ALA A 101 15.73 -15.94 -21.63
C ALA A 101 14.19 -15.82 -21.62
N LEU A 102 13.48 -16.73 -22.30
CA LEU A 102 12.01 -16.81 -22.29
C LEU A 102 11.44 -17.16 -20.92
N HIS A 103 12.06 -18.07 -20.16
CA HIS A 103 11.69 -18.34 -18.77
C HIS A 103 11.84 -17.10 -17.88
N GLY A 104 12.80 -16.21 -18.20
CA GLY A 104 12.92 -14.91 -17.54
C GLY A 104 11.66 -14.05 -17.73
N PHE A 105 11.11 -14.00 -18.94
CA PHE A 105 9.83 -13.33 -19.18
C PHE A 105 8.67 -14.01 -18.48
N GLU A 106 8.58 -15.33 -18.56
CA GLU A 106 7.52 -16.10 -17.90
C GLU A 106 7.48 -15.80 -16.40
N THR A 107 8.65 -15.85 -15.74
CA THR A 107 8.78 -15.52 -14.32
C THR A 107 8.36 -14.08 -14.03
N MET A 108 8.75 -13.15 -14.88
CA MET A 108 8.37 -11.74 -14.74
C MET A 108 6.85 -11.55 -14.88
N PHE A 109 6.21 -12.21 -15.85
CA PHE A 109 4.76 -12.18 -16.03
C PHE A 109 4.02 -12.80 -14.85
N ILE A 110 4.50 -13.93 -14.32
CA ILE A 110 3.90 -14.56 -13.13
C ILE A 110 3.97 -13.60 -11.94
N LYS A 111 5.13 -13.02 -11.66
CA LYS A 111 5.29 -12.04 -10.57
C LYS A 111 4.38 -10.83 -10.74
N LEU A 112 4.32 -10.26 -11.95
CA LEU A 112 3.47 -9.11 -12.24
C LEU A 112 1.99 -9.44 -12.01
N TYR A 113 1.56 -10.65 -12.39
CA TYR A 113 0.20 -11.11 -12.19
C TYR A 113 -0.12 -11.33 -10.70
N GLU A 114 0.81 -11.91 -9.94
CA GLU A 114 0.69 -12.08 -8.48
C GLU A 114 0.59 -10.72 -7.76
N GLU A 115 1.48 -9.77 -8.09
CA GLU A 115 1.46 -8.41 -7.55
C GLU A 115 0.13 -7.71 -7.85
N LEU A 116 -0.34 -7.77 -9.11
CA LEU A 116 -1.63 -7.20 -9.50
C LEU A 116 -2.77 -7.81 -8.66
N HIS A 117 -2.77 -9.12 -8.47
CA HIS A 117 -3.79 -9.78 -7.66
C HIS A 117 -3.75 -9.34 -6.18
N ILE A 118 -2.55 -9.16 -5.62
CA ILE A 118 -2.37 -8.64 -4.26
C ILE A 118 -2.90 -7.19 -4.18
N LEU A 119 -2.49 -6.33 -5.11
CA LEU A 119 -2.95 -4.93 -5.16
C LEU A 119 -4.48 -4.85 -5.25
N LYS A 120 -5.10 -5.66 -6.10
CA LYS A 120 -6.56 -5.72 -6.23
C LYS A 120 -7.26 -6.14 -4.94
N LYS A 121 -6.67 -7.10 -4.21
CA LYS A 121 -7.19 -7.51 -2.89
C LYS A 121 -7.07 -6.40 -1.86
N ASP A 122 -5.95 -5.67 -1.86
CA ASP A 122 -5.74 -4.56 -0.95
C ASP A 122 -6.64 -3.35 -1.27
N GLU A 123 -6.88 -3.08 -2.54
CA GLU A 123 -7.86 -2.08 -2.98
C GLU A 123 -9.27 -2.40 -2.44
N GLN A 124 -9.71 -3.66 -2.52
CA GLN A 124 -10.99 -4.08 -1.95
C GLN A 124 -11.05 -3.88 -0.43
N LYS A 125 -9.97 -4.17 0.30
CA LYS A 125 -9.90 -3.90 1.75
C LYS A 125 -10.01 -2.40 2.04
N VAL A 126 -9.33 -1.56 1.26
CA VAL A 126 -9.39 -0.10 1.43
C VAL A 126 -10.81 0.41 1.18
N ILE A 127 -11.49 -0.08 0.15
CA ILE A 127 -12.90 0.26 -0.11
C ILE A 127 -13.78 -0.13 1.10
N HIS A 128 -13.60 -1.34 1.62
CA HIS A 128 -14.38 -1.81 2.77
C HIS A 128 -14.11 -0.98 4.04
N ILE A 129 -12.85 -0.64 4.33
CA ILE A 129 -12.49 0.22 5.47
C ILE A 129 -13.11 1.61 5.30
N LYS A 130 -13.12 2.18 4.10
CA LYS A 130 -13.77 3.47 3.83
C LYS A 130 -15.28 3.42 4.09
N GLN A 131 -15.95 2.32 3.75
CA GLN A 131 -17.37 2.14 4.04
C GLN A 131 -17.63 2.10 5.55
N ILE A 132 -16.86 1.29 6.30
CA ILE A 132 -16.97 1.21 7.77
C ILE A 132 -16.70 2.59 8.40
N ALA A 133 -15.67 3.30 7.95
CA ALA A 133 -15.36 4.64 8.45
C ALA A 133 -16.53 5.60 8.26
N ALA A 134 -17.15 5.61 7.07
CA ALA A 134 -18.31 6.44 6.79
C ALA A 134 -19.51 6.11 7.69
N GLU A 135 -19.78 4.83 7.93
CA GLU A 135 -20.84 4.40 8.85
C GLU A 135 -20.58 4.84 10.29
N LYS A 136 -19.34 4.69 10.77
CA LYS A 136 -18.93 5.13 12.11
C LYS A 136 -19.01 6.64 12.27
N ASP A 137 -18.64 7.41 11.26
CA ASP A 137 -18.78 8.87 11.28
C ASP A 137 -20.26 9.30 11.38
N LEU A 138 -21.16 8.60 10.70
CA LEU A 138 -22.61 8.85 10.83
C LEU A 138 -23.11 8.52 12.24
N GLN A 139 -22.65 7.42 12.84
CA GLN A 139 -22.99 7.07 14.22
C GLN A 139 -22.48 8.13 15.21
N ILE A 140 -21.24 8.59 15.06
CA ILE A 140 -20.64 9.64 15.90
C ILE A 140 -21.43 10.95 15.78
N LYS A 141 -21.84 11.34 14.57
CA LYS A 141 -22.69 12.53 14.37
C LYS A 141 -24.02 12.41 15.11
N LYS A 142 -24.70 11.26 15.00
CA LYS A 142 -25.96 11.02 15.74
C LYS A 142 -25.76 11.10 17.25
N LEU A 143 -24.71 10.47 17.77
CA LEU A 143 -24.39 10.50 19.20
C LEU A 143 -24.07 11.91 19.69
N LYS A 144 -23.34 12.72 18.92
CA LYS A 144 -23.06 14.13 19.26
C LYS A 144 -24.35 14.94 19.42
N VAL A 145 -25.29 14.78 18.48
CA VAL A 145 -26.59 15.46 18.56
C VAL A 145 -27.37 15.03 19.80
N GLN A 146 -27.37 13.73 20.14
CA GLN A 146 -28.03 13.23 21.35
C GLN A 146 -27.38 13.80 22.62
N VAL A 147 -26.06 13.79 22.71
CA VAL A 147 -25.32 14.34 23.86
C VAL A 147 -25.63 15.83 24.03
N GLU A 148 -25.63 16.60 22.95
CA GLU A 148 -25.96 18.02 22.99
C GLU A 148 -27.41 18.25 23.43
N HIS A 149 -28.35 17.45 22.92
CA HIS A 149 -29.75 17.51 23.33
C HIS A 149 -29.94 17.25 24.82
N TYR A 150 -29.36 16.16 25.35
CA TYR A 150 -29.48 15.84 26.78
C TYR A 150 -28.74 16.83 27.66
N LYS A 151 -27.61 17.37 27.21
CA LYS A 151 -26.91 18.46 27.91
C LYS A 151 -27.81 19.69 28.02
N ASN A 152 -28.43 20.12 26.92
CA ASN A 152 -29.33 21.26 26.92
C ASN A 152 -30.55 21.04 27.83
N LEU A 153 -31.12 19.82 27.83
CA LEU A 153 -32.22 19.47 28.75
C LEU A 153 -31.78 19.55 30.21
N TYR A 154 -30.60 19.03 30.53
CA TYR A 154 -30.04 19.11 31.88
C TYR A 154 -29.80 20.56 32.31
N ASP A 155 -29.18 21.37 31.45
CA ASP A 155 -28.92 22.79 31.72
C ASP A 155 -30.25 23.56 31.92
N GLN A 156 -31.27 23.29 31.10
CA GLN A 156 -32.61 23.86 31.27
C GLN A 156 -33.27 23.42 32.58
N LEU A 157 -33.13 22.15 32.96
CA LEU A 157 -33.70 21.61 34.19
C LEU A 157 -33.02 22.21 35.43
N THR A 158 -31.70 22.32 35.44
CA THR A 158 -30.95 22.92 36.56
C THR A 158 -31.23 24.41 36.73
N ILE A 159 -31.33 25.16 35.64
CA ILE A 159 -31.71 26.58 35.68
C ILE A 159 -33.15 26.71 36.18
N SER A 160 -34.10 25.96 35.59
CA SER A 160 -35.51 26.06 35.97
C SER A 160 -35.78 25.58 37.40
N SER A 161 -35.02 24.61 37.92
CA SER A 161 -35.12 24.20 39.32
C SER A 161 -34.53 25.21 40.29
N SER A 162 -33.58 26.05 39.88
CA SER A 162 -32.93 27.05 40.75
C SER A 162 -33.78 28.31 40.97
N PHE A 163 -34.70 28.61 40.05
CA PHE A 163 -35.50 29.84 40.10
C PHE A 163 -36.99 29.55 40.33
N PRO A 164 -37.59 29.95 41.47
CA PRO A 164 -38.98 29.65 41.81
C PRO A 164 -40.01 30.05 40.74
N HIS A 165 -39.81 31.21 40.10
CA HIS A 165 -40.69 31.71 39.05
C HIS A 165 -40.62 30.90 37.73
N LEU A 166 -39.57 30.10 37.53
CA LEU A 166 -39.42 29.19 36.38
C LEU A 166 -39.92 27.78 36.69
N GLN A 167 -39.82 27.34 37.95
CA GLN A 167 -40.37 26.05 38.42
C GLN A 167 -41.87 25.92 38.12
N GLU A 168 -42.61 27.03 38.26
CA GLU A 168 -44.05 27.05 37.98
C GLU A 168 -44.38 26.85 36.49
N LYS A 169 -43.51 27.33 35.61
CA LYS A 169 -43.68 27.22 34.15
C LYS A 169 -43.29 25.85 33.60
N THR A 170 -42.34 25.17 34.26
CA THR A 170 -41.88 23.84 33.87
C THR A 170 -42.61 22.70 34.57
N GLY A 171 -43.59 23.01 35.42
CA GLY A 171 -44.39 22.00 36.15
C GLY A 171 -43.62 21.30 37.28
N LEU A 172 -42.53 21.89 37.77
CA LEU A 172 -41.66 21.30 38.79
C LEU A 172 -42.22 21.41 40.23
N LYS A 173 -43.44 21.92 40.43
CA LYS A 173 -43.98 22.25 41.76
C LYS A 173 -44.10 21.04 42.71
N ASP A 174 -44.46 19.86 42.18
CA ASP A 174 -44.87 18.72 43.02
C ASP A 174 -43.71 17.74 43.36
N ASN A 175 -42.57 17.86 42.68
CA ASN A 175 -41.41 16.95 42.82
C ASN A 175 -40.16 17.63 43.41
N LEU A 176 -40.35 18.76 44.10
CA LEU A 176 -39.26 19.46 44.79
C LEU A 176 -39.08 18.92 46.21
N LEU A 177 -37.86 18.55 46.55
CA LEU A 177 -37.50 18.19 47.92
C LEU A 177 -37.37 19.46 48.75
N ASP A 178 -38.41 19.79 49.53
CA ASP A 178 -38.32 20.86 50.51
C ASP A 178 -37.72 20.33 51.83
N PHE A 179 -36.43 20.59 52.01
CA PHE A 179 -35.69 20.17 53.20
C PHE A 179 -36.14 20.93 54.46
N ASN A 180 -36.75 22.11 54.31
CA ASN A 180 -37.20 22.95 55.42
C ASN A 180 -38.59 22.55 55.95
N ALA A 181 -39.39 21.82 55.15
CA ALA A 181 -40.72 21.37 55.56
C ALA A 181 -40.69 20.34 56.72
N SER A 182 -39.57 19.64 56.94
CA SER A 182 -39.43 18.64 58.01
C SER A 182 -37.96 18.47 58.42
N ILE A 183 -37.38 19.52 59.00
CA ILE A 183 -35.96 19.61 59.40
C ILE A 183 -35.52 18.38 60.24
N ASP A 184 -36.35 17.95 61.20
CA ASP A 184 -36.02 16.82 62.09
C ASP A 184 -35.87 15.49 61.33
N LYS A 185 -36.72 15.25 60.32
CA LYS A 185 -36.67 14.04 59.47
C LYS A 185 -35.56 14.11 58.42
N ASN A 186 -35.18 15.31 58.02
CA ASN A 186 -34.21 15.55 56.95
C ASN A 186 -32.77 15.72 57.47
N SER A 187 -32.58 15.68 58.79
CA SER A 187 -31.28 15.78 59.48
C SER A 187 -30.37 14.55 59.30
N SER A 188 -30.92 13.41 58.84
CA SER A 188 -30.18 12.15 58.64
C SER A 188 -30.20 11.72 57.16
N LEU A 189 -29.02 11.38 56.63
CA LEU A 189 -28.83 10.89 55.26
C LEU A 189 -29.49 9.51 55.00
N THR A 190 -29.90 8.79 56.06
CA THR A 190 -30.56 7.48 55.93
C THR A 190 -31.90 7.55 55.22
N ASN A 191 -32.60 8.69 55.33
CA ASN A 191 -33.94 8.88 54.77
C ASN A 191 -33.93 9.29 53.30
N LEU A 192 -32.77 9.68 52.75
CA LEU A 192 -32.63 9.99 51.32
C LEU A 192 -32.58 8.74 50.45
N LYS A 193 -32.22 7.58 51.02
CA LYS A 193 -32.15 6.30 50.28
C LYS A 193 -33.49 5.88 49.69
N THR A 194 -34.62 6.26 50.30
CA THR A 194 -35.96 5.92 49.80
C THR A 194 -36.42 6.83 48.66
N LEU A 195 -35.78 7.98 48.47
CA LEU A 195 -36.13 8.96 47.43
C LEU A 195 -35.47 8.64 46.08
N PHE A 196 -34.37 7.88 46.09
CA PHE A 196 -33.70 7.43 44.89
C PHE A 196 -33.97 5.94 44.68
N LYS A 197 -34.73 5.61 43.63
CA LYS A 197 -34.88 4.22 43.20
C LYS A 197 -33.49 3.67 42.83
N THR A 198 -33.01 2.69 43.58
CA THR A 198 -31.83 1.92 43.16
C THR A 198 -32.18 1.17 41.86
N SER A 199 -31.28 1.13 40.88
CA SER A 199 -31.52 0.62 39.51
C SER A 199 -31.92 -0.87 39.39
N LYS A 200 -32.22 -1.54 40.50
CA LYS A 200 -32.75 -2.91 40.49
C LYS A 200 -34.20 -3.00 40.03
N ASP A 201 -34.97 -1.91 40.08
CA ASP A 201 -36.42 -1.95 39.87
C ASP A 201 -36.89 -1.43 38.49
N SER A 202 -35.99 -1.19 37.52
CA SER A 202 -36.37 -0.69 36.19
C SER A 202 -35.90 -1.53 35.00
N ILE A 203 -35.60 -2.82 35.21
CA ILE A 203 -35.48 -3.77 34.11
C ILE A 203 -36.71 -4.66 34.15
N GLU A 204 -37.79 -4.22 33.51
CA GLU A 204 -38.70 -5.21 32.93
C GLU A 204 -37.92 -5.95 31.84
N PRO A 205 -37.92 -7.29 31.81
CA PRO A 205 -37.17 -8.05 30.83
C PRO A 205 -37.89 -7.99 29.48
N SER A 206 -37.77 -6.87 28.76
CA SER A 206 -38.09 -6.82 27.34
C SER A 206 -36.85 -7.25 26.56
N GLU A 207 -36.91 -8.50 26.11
CA GLU A 207 -36.11 -9.08 25.02
C GLU A 207 -34.58 -9.14 25.23
N LYS A 208 -34.10 -10.37 25.36
CA LYS A 208 -32.69 -10.78 25.36
C LYS A 208 -31.90 -10.01 24.28
N SER A 209 -31.21 -8.96 24.69
CA SER A 209 -30.24 -8.26 23.85
C SER A 209 -28.94 -9.06 23.82
N ASP A 210 -28.34 -9.18 22.64
CA ASP A 210 -27.10 -9.90 22.26
C ASP A 210 -25.81 -9.50 23.01
N LEU A 211 -25.91 -9.02 24.25
CA LEU A 211 -24.81 -8.53 25.09
C LEU A 211 -24.38 -9.53 26.17
N GLU A 212 -25.10 -10.64 26.38
CA GLU A 212 -24.74 -11.65 27.38
C GLU A 212 -23.46 -12.41 27.01
N GLU A 213 -23.25 -12.74 25.74
CA GLU A 213 -22.02 -13.41 25.27
C GLU A 213 -20.74 -12.58 25.48
N PRO A 214 -20.68 -11.29 25.08
CA PRO A 214 -19.46 -10.50 25.27
C PRO A 214 -19.16 -10.21 26.74
N ILE A 215 -20.16 -10.09 27.61
CA ILE A 215 -19.95 -9.84 29.06
C ILE A 215 -19.40 -11.10 29.74
N ASN A 216 -19.94 -12.28 29.43
CA ASN A 216 -19.44 -13.54 29.98
C ASN A 216 -18.00 -13.81 29.54
N LYS A 217 -17.66 -13.48 28.29
CA LYS A 217 -16.29 -13.59 27.76
C LYS A 217 -15.32 -12.60 28.43
N LEU A 218 -15.79 -11.40 28.79
CA LEU A 218 -14.99 -10.44 29.53
C LEU A 218 -14.73 -10.89 30.98
N GLN A 219 -15.72 -11.53 31.62
CA GLN A 219 -15.59 -12.10 32.96
C GLN A 219 -14.64 -13.30 33.01
N GLU A 220 -14.63 -14.16 31.99
CA GLU A 220 -13.65 -15.25 31.88
C GLU A 220 -12.21 -14.74 31.70
N MET A 221 -12.02 -13.64 30.95
CA MET A 221 -10.69 -13.09 30.70
C MET A 221 -10.12 -12.28 31.88
N PHE A 222 -10.98 -11.68 32.70
CA PHE A 222 -10.55 -10.81 33.81
C PHE A 222 -11.31 -11.13 35.11
N PRO A 223 -11.16 -12.34 35.66
CA PRO A 223 -11.94 -12.78 36.84
C PRO A 223 -11.67 -11.94 38.09
N ASP A 224 -10.44 -11.41 38.23
CA ASP A 224 -10.04 -10.58 39.38
C ASP A 224 -10.66 -9.18 39.36
N PHE A 225 -11.23 -8.74 38.23
CA PHE A 225 -11.84 -7.42 38.08
C PHE A 225 -13.31 -7.39 38.51
N PHE A 226 -13.97 -8.56 38.52
CA PHE A 226 -15.40 -8.70 38.81
C PHE A 226 -15.69 -9.37 40.15
N ASN A 227 -14.68 -9.99 40.77
CA ASN A 227 -14.78 -10.54 42.12
C ASN A 227 -14.10 -9.58 43.10
N GLU A 228 -14.87 -8.65 43.68
CA GLU A 228 -14.41 -7.94 44.88
C GLU A 228 -14.38 -8.91 46.08
N LYS A 229 -13.29 -8.85 46.86
CA LYS A 229 -13.14 -9.56 48.15
C LYS A 229 -14.02 -8.96 49.24
#